data_AF-A0A7K0M4I8-F1
#
_entry.id   AF-A0A7K0M4I8-F1
#
_cell.length_a   1.000
_cell.length_b   1.000
_cell.length_c   1.000
_cell.angle_alpha   90.00
_cell.angle_beta   90.00
_cell.angle_gamma   90.00
#
_symmetry.space_group_name_H-M   'P 1'
#
loop_
_entity.id
_entity.type
_entity.pdbx_description
1 polymer ?
#
loop_
_entity_poly.entity_id
_entity_poly.type
_entity_poly.pdbx_seq_one_letter_code
_entity_poly.pdbx_strand_id
1 'polypeptide(L)'
;MTAEVKRVSNILDRRFEGHWKQAEIGLYVLAAIAAWIVRFVQDDAFITYRYARNLARGNGLVFNPGERVEGYTNFLWTLMHVIPEKLGWSSPIFSQVIGIALMVATVAVTLRLARRLFSSQSFGFLVALTLLANMTFLTYATGGLETMQQTLLVVSVAALLLPVTESATVGVAARGVAARRVGAGLCAGLAVLTRMDSVVLITVWILAYL
;
A
#
# COMPACT_ATOMS: atom_id res chain seq x y z
N MET A 1 20.87 -12.95 -11.77
CA MET A 1 21.42 -11.82 -10.97
C MET A 1 22.83 -11.52 -11.46
N THR A 2 23.12 -10.29 -11.88
CA THR A 2 24.42 -9.89 -12.44
C THR A 2 25.52 -9.89 -11.37
N ALA A 3 26.79 -9.94 -11.79
CA ALA A 3 27.93 -10.00 -10.87
C ALA A 3 28.02 -8.77 -9.93
N GLU A 4 27.67 -7.58 -10.42
CA GLU A 4 27.66 -6.35 -9.63
C GLU A 4 26.61 -6.36 -8.52
N VAL A 5 25.39 -6.82 -8.82
CA VAL A 5 24.31 -6.91 -7.82
C VAL A 5 24.70 -7.88 -6.70
N LYS A 6 25.34 -9.02 -7.04
CA LYS A 6 25.88 -9.95 -6.04
C LYS A 6 26.95 -9.29 -5.17
N ARG A 7 27.84 -8.48 -5.75
CA ARG A 7 28.88 -7.76 -5.02
C ARG A 7 28.29 -6.79 -4.00
N VAL A 8 27.32 -5.97 -4.40
CA VAL A 8 26.64 -5.02 -3.51
C VAL A 8 25.87 -5.76 -2.41
N SER A 9 25.15 -6.82 -2.77
CA SER A 9 24.45 -7.67 -1.77
C SER A 9 25.41 -8.19 -0.71
N ASN A 10 26.55 -8.76 -1.10
CA ASN A 10 27.53 -9.30 -0.15
C ASN A 10 28.12 -8.23 0.78
N ILE A 11 28.29 -7.00 0.31
CA ILE A 11 28.76 -5.87 1.13
C ILE A 11 27.70 -5.51 2.17
N LEU A 12 26.43 -5.43 1.76
CA LEU A 12 25.32 -5.13 2.66
C LEU A 12 25.11 -6.24 3.70
N ASP A 13 25.21 -7.51 3.28
CA ASP A 13 25.09 -8.67 4.17
C ASP A 13 26.14 -8.61 5.29
N ARG A 14 27.40 -8.31 4.96
CA ARG A 14 28.47 -8.13 5.96
C ARG A 14 28.23 -6.91 6.86
N ARG A 15 27.72 -5.81 6.30
CA ARG A 15 27.55 -4.55 7.05
C ARG A 15 26.39 -4.62 8.04
N PHE A 16 25.32 -5.33 7.70
CA PHE A 16 24.10 -5.42 8.50
C PHE A 16 23.92 -6.78 9.19
N GLU A 17 24.97 -7.61 9.19
CA GLU A 17 24.98 -8.87 9.94
C GLU A 17 24.60 -8.61 11.41
N GLY A 18 23.58 -9.32 11.90
CA GLY A 18 23.01 -9.11 13.24
C GLY A 18 22.15 -7.85 13.44
N HIS A 19 22.10 -6.91 12.49
CA HIS A 19 21.46 -5.60 12.65
C HIS A 19 20.32 -5.33 11.66
N TRP A 20 19.88 -6.33 10.90
CA TRP A 20 18.82 -6.19 9.89
C TRP A 20 17.52 -5.54 10.37
N LYS A 21 17.13 -5.81 11.63
CA LYS A 21 15.93 -5.20 12.22
C LYS A 21 16.08 -3.68 12.38
N GLN A 22 17.26 -3.21 12.78
CA GLN A 22 17.54 -1.77 12.91
C GLN A 22 17.59 -1.11 11.53
N ALA A 23 18.19 -1.77 10.54
CA ALA A 23 18.21 -1.28 9.16
C ALA A 23 16.78 -1.15 8.58
N GLU A 24 15.91 -2.14 8.83
CA GLU A 24 14.50 -2.11 8.43
C GLU A 24 13.71 -0.98 9.11
N ILE A 25 13.91 -0.78 10.41
CA ILE A 25 13.30 0.36 11.13
C ILE A 25 13.81 1.69 10.55
N GLY A 26 15.13 1.82 10.34
CA GLY A 26 15.74 2.99 9.74
C GLY A 26 15.19 3.30 8.35
N LEU A 27 14.93 2.27 7.54
CA LEU A 27 14.30 2.40 6.23
C LEU A 27 12.87 2.96 6.32
N TYR A 28 12.07 2.49 7.28
CA TYR A 28 10.69 2.97 7.47
C TYR A 28 10.65 4.41 7.98
N VAL A 29 11.56 4.75 8.90
CA VAL A 29 11.71 6.13 9.40
C VAL A 29 12.16 7.05 8.27
N LEU A 30 13.15 6.63 7.48
CA LEU A 30 13.60 7.38 6.30
C LEU A 30 12.46 7.60 5.31
N ALA A 31 11.67 6.57 5.00
CA ALA A 31 10.52 6.67 4.11
C ALA A 31 9.53 7.72 4.62
N ALA A 32 9.14 7.66 5.90
CA ALA A 32 8.19 8.59 6.49
C ALA A 32 8.71 10.04 6.48
N ILE A 33 9.98 10.25 6.84
CA ILE A 33 10.62 11.58 6.81
C ILE A 33 10.68 12.12 5.39
N ALA A 34 11.12 11.30 4.43
CA ALA A 34 11.23 11.72 3.03
C ALA A 34 9.87 12.13 2.46
N ALA A 35 8.83 11.32 2.67
CA ALA A 35 7.46 11.64 2.27
C ALA A 35 6.92 12.92 2.92
N TRP A 36 7.24 13.15 4.20
CA TRP A 36 6.82 14.36 4.91
C TRP A 36 7.50 15.64 4.38
N ILE A 37 8.77 15.55 3.99
CA ILE A 37 9.53 16.67 3.41
C ILE A 37 8.93 17.09 2.07
N VAL A 38 8.56 16.14 1.22
CA VAL A 38 7.99 16.40 -0.12
C VAL A 38 6.47 16.49 -0.13
N ARG A 39 5.85 16.72 1.04
CA ARG A 39 4.40 16.60 1.18
C ARG A 39 3.64 17.62 0.34
N PHE A 40 2.55 17.17 -0.27
CA PHE A 40 1.60 18.02 -0.96
C PHE A 40 0.19 17.45 -0.80
N VAL A 41 -0.85 18.22 -1.11
CA VAL A 41 -2.23 17.72 -1.22
C VAL A 41 -2.75 18.16 -2.57
N GLN A 42 -3.32 17.25 -3.33
CA GLN A 42 -3.87 17.55 -4.65
C GLN A 42 -5.26 18.18 -4.49
N ASP A 43 -5.58 19.17 -5.31
CA ASP A 43 -6.88 19.85 -5.27
C ASP A 43 -8.05 18.86 -5.47
N ASP A 44 -7.86 17.84 -6.32
CA ASP A 44 -8.84 16.77 -6.56
C ASP A 44 -9.25 16.03 -5.28
N ALA A 45 -8.38 15.98 -4.26
CA ALA A 45 -8.68 15.34 -2.99
C ALA A 45 -9.83 16.05 -2.24
N PHE A 46 -10.03 17.35 -2.47
CA PHE A 46 -11.11 18.10 -1.81
C PHE A 46 -12.51 17.69 -2.28
N ILE A 47 -12.63 17.04 -3.45
CA ILE A 47 -13.88 16.40 -3.86
C ILE A 47 -14.23 15.31 -2.86
N THR A 48 -13.29 14.39 -2.59
CA THR A 48 -13.42 13.32 -1.60
C THR A 48 -13.81 13.87 -0.23
N TYR A 49 -13.10 14.90 0.25
CA TYR A 49 -13.35 15.48 1.57
C TYR A 49 -14.74 16.10 1.66
N ARG A 50 -15.22 16.74 0.59
CA ARG A 50 -16.57 17.32 0.57
C ARG A 50 -17.66 16.26 0.64
N TYR A 51 -17.52 15.16 -0.12
CA TYR A 51 -18.44 14.02 -0.02
C TYR A 51 -18.44 13.41 1.38
N ALA A 52 -17.26 13.18 1.95
CA ALA A 52 -17.11 12.66 3.31
C ALA A 52 -17.76 13.58 4.35
N ARG A 53 -17.56 14.91 4.22
CA ARG A 53 -18.15 15.92 5.10
C ARG A 53 -19.66 15.95 5.03
N ASN A 54 -20.23 15.88 3.83
CA ASN A 54 -21.68 15.85 3.65
C ASN A 54 -22.29 14.58 4.23
N LEU A 55 -21.64 13.43 4.03
CA LEU A 55 -22.05 12.19 4.66
C LEU A 55 -21.96 12.27 6.20
N ALA A 56 -20.88 12.82 6.74
CA ALA A 56 -20.69 13.03 8.18
C ALA A 56 -21.78 13.92 8.79
N ARG A 57 -22.29 14.89 8.04
CA ARG A 57 -23.38 15.81 8.45
C ARG A 57 -24.80 15.27 8.21
N GLY A 58 -24.94 14.05 7.68
CA GLY A 58 -26.25 13.45 7.41
C GLY A 58 -26.90 13.87 6.08
N ASN A 59 -26.19 14.61 5.22
CA ASN A 59 -26.68 15.01 3.90
C ASN A 59 -26.55 13.88 2.85
N GLY A 60 -25.89 12.78 3.20
CA GLY A 60 -25.58 11.67 2.30
C GLY A 60 -24.32 11.88 1.47
N LEU A 61 -24.02 10.92 0.59
CA LEU A 61 -22.89 10.95 -0.34
C LEU A 61 -23.21 11.83 -1.55
N VAL A 62 -23.23 13.13 -1.33
CA VAL A 62 -23.51 14.15 -2.35
C VAL A 62 -22.45 15.25 -2.33
N PHE A 63 -22.22 15.90 -3.47
CA PHE A 63 -21.37 17.09 -3.52
C PHE A 63 -22.13 18.33 -3.04
N ASN A 64 -23.35 18.55 -3.54
CA ASN A 64 -24.24 19.62 -3.12
C ASN A 64 -25.47 19.02 -2.42
N PRO A 65 -25.77 19.39 -1.16
CA PRO A 65 -26.99 18.96 -0.50
C PRO A 65 -28.23 19.33 -1.33
N GLY A 66 -29.13 18.36 -1.52
CA GLY A 66 -30.30 18.50 -2.40
C GLY A 66 -30.10 17.95 -3.82
N GLU A 67 -28.87 17.79 -4.28
CA GLU A 67 -28.53 17.22 -5.59
C GLU A 67 -27.91 15.83 -5.43
N ARG A 68 -28.58 14.80 -5.94
CA ARG A 68 -28.10 13.41 -5.87
C ARG A 68 -27.31 13.04 -7.12
N VAL A 69 -26.04 13.44 -7.13
CA VAL A 69 -25.08 13.09 -8.18
C VAL A 69 -23.86 12.45 -7.54
N GLU A 70 -23.46 11.29 -8.05
CA GLU A 70 -22.22 10.62 -7.67
C GLU A 70 -21.08 11.13 -8.54
N GLY A 71 -20.05 11.70 -7.91
CA GLY A 71 -18.88 12.26 -8.58
C GLY A 71 -17.55 11.92 -7.90
N TYR A 72 -17.55 11.03 -6.91
CA TYR A 72 -16.33 10.44 -6.38
C TYR A 72 -16.04 9.13 -7.13
N THR A 73 -14.76 8.80 -7.28
CA THR A 73 -14.33 7.54 -7.93
C THR A 73 -13.61 6.60 -6.97
N ASN A 74 -13.60 6.93 -5.69
CA ASN A 74 -12.79 6.31 -4.65
C ASN A 74 -13.61 6.02 -3.38
N PHE A 75 -14.69 5.25 -3.55
CA PHE A 75 -15.72 5.01 -2.52
C PHE A 75 -15.14 4.66 -1.15
N LEU A 76 -14.26 3.65 -1.08
CA LEU A 76 -13.67 3.23 0.21
C LEU A 76 -12.85 4.34 0.87
N TRP A 77 -12.11 5.12 0.09
CA TRP A 77 -11.33 6.26 0.60
C TRP A 77 -12.23 7.40 1.08
N THR A 78 -13.33 7.67 0.37
CA THR A 78 -14.36 8.63 0.78
C THR A 78 -14.98 8.23 2.12
N LEU A 79 -15.32 6.95 2.30
CA LEU A 79 -15.85 6.45 3.56
C LEU A 79 -14.84 6.58 4.72
N MET A 80 -13.56 6.34 4.47
CA MET A 80 -12.51 6.55 5.48
C MET A 80 -12.42 8.02 5.92
N HIS A 81 -12.62 8.97 5.01
CA HIS A 81 -12.61 10.40 5.32
C HIS A 81 -13.84 10.88 6.10
N VAL A 82 -14.86 10.03 6.28
CA VAL A 82 -15.97 10.36 7.19
C VAL A 82 -15.47 10.44 8.64
N ILE A 83 -14.42 9.70 9.00
CA ILE A 83 -13.83 9.68 10.35
C ILE A 83 -13.32 11.06 10.75
N PRO A 84 -12.35 11.70 10.06
CA PRO A 84 -11.89 13.02 10.43
C PRO A 84 -13.00 14.07 10.42
N GLU A 85 -13.94 13.99 9.47
CA GLU A 85 -15.06 14.94 9.37
C GLU A 85 -16.03 14.83 10.55
N LYS A 86 -16.28 13.63 11.08
CA LYS A 86 -17.09 13.43 12.30
C LYS A 86 -16.38 13.90 13.57
N LEU A 87 -15.05 13.78 13.61
CA LEU A 87 -14.24 14.14 14.76
C LEU A 87 -13.78 15.61 14.75
N GLY A 88 -14.12 16.36 13.70
CA GLY A 88 -13.69 17.76 13.52
C GLY A 88 -12.20 17.90 13.19
N TRP A 89 -11.56 16.83 12.71
CA TRP A 89 -10.15 16.84 12.30
C TRP A 89 -9.99 17.39 10.90
N SER A 90 -8.77 17.84 10.58
CA SER A 90 -8.43 18.27 9.22
C SER A 90 -8.25 17.06 8.31
N SER A 91 -9.17 16.87 7.35
CA SER A 91 -9.08 15.83 6.32
C SER A 91 -7.75 15.86 5.54
N PRO A 92 -7.22 17.02 5.11
CA PRO A 92 -5.88 17.08 4.50
C PRO A 92 -4.74 16.57 5.39
N ILE A 93 -4.75 16.85 6.69
CA ILE A 93 -3.69 16.35 7.59
C ILE A 93 -3.89 14.85 7.81
N PHE A 94 -5.13 14.41 8.01
CA PHE A 94 -5.47 13.00 8.17
C PHE A 94 -5.02 12.18 6.95
N SER A 95 -5.29 12.68 5.73
CA SER A 95 -4.91 12.01 4.49
C SER A 95 -3.39 11.89 4.34
N GLN A 96 -2.62 12.91 4.74
CA GLN A 96 -1.15 12.87 4.72
C GLN A 96 -0.61 11.82 5.68
N VAL A 97 -1.12 11.78 6.91
CA VAL A 97 -0.67 10.83 7.94
C VAL A 97 -1.03 9.40 7.55
N ILE A 98 -2.27 9.15 7.15
CA ILE A 98 -2.72 7.82 6.72
C ILE A 98 -1.99 7.40 5.44
N GLY A 99 -1.80 8.31 4.49
CA GLY A 99 -1.06 8.03 3.26
C GLY A 99 0.40 7.62 3.52
N ILE A 100 1.10 8.31 4.43
CA ILE A 100 2.46 7.93 4.86
C ILE A 100 2.45 6.55 5.53
N ALA A 101 1.49 6.28 6.41
CA ALA A 101 1.38 4.97 7.06
C ALA A 101 1.16 3.84 6.05
N LEU A 102 0.29 4.05 5.05
CA LEU A 102 0.03 3.11 3.96
C LEU A 102 1.24 2.93 3.04
N MET A 103 1.99 4.01 2.76
CA MET A 103 3.25 3.94 2.00
C MET A 103 4.28 3.09 2.76
N VAL A 104 4.48 3.33 4.07
CA VAL A 104 5.41 2.54 4.89
C VAL A 104 4.99 1.07 4.91
N ALA A 105 3.69 0.78 5.06
CA ALA A 105 3.17 -0.57 4.94
C ALA A 105 3.46 -1.19 3.56
N THR A 106 3.34 -0.42 2.48
CA THR A 106 3.64 -0.86 1.11
C THR A 106 5.11 -1.21 0.94
N VAL A 107 6.02 -0.38 1.46
CA VAL A 107 7.46 -0.67 1.50
C VAL A 107 7.72 -1.95 2.28
N ALA A 108 7.05 -2.14 3.42
CA ALA A 108 7.21 -3.32 4.24
C ALA A 108 6.73 -4.61 3.57
N VAL A 109 5.58 -4.59 2.88
CA VAL A 109 5.09 -5.74 2.10
C VAL A 109 6.03 -6.01 0.93
N THR A 110 6.47 -4.97 0.21
CA THR A 110 7.41 -5.09 -0.93
C THR A 110 8.75 -5.70 -0.49
N LEU A 111 9.30 -5.23 0.62
CA LEU A 111 10.53 -5.75 1.22
C LEU A 111 10.39 -7.25 1.55
N ARG A 112 9.30 -7.63 2.22
CA ARG A 112 9.03 -9.04 2.57
C ARG A 112 8.83 -9.89 1.32
N LEU A 113 8.11 -9.40 0.33
CA LEU A 113 7.90 -10.08 -0.93
C LEU A 113 9.22 -10.31 -1.68
N ALA A 114 10.05 -9.27 -1.80
CA ALA A 114 11.36 -9.37 -2.44
C ALA A 114 12.29 -10.34 -1.69
N ARG A 115 12.34 -10.28 -0.36
CA ARG A 115 13.13 -11.24 0.45
C ARG A 115 12.69 -12.68 0.22
N ARG A 116 11.38 -12.91 0.07
CA ARG A 116 10.82 -14.23 -0.22
C ARG A 116 11.17 -14.71 -1.63
N LEU A 117 10.97 -13.87 -2.64
CA LEU A 117 11.21 -14.23 -4.05
C LEU A 117 12.69 -14.46 -4.38
N PHE A 118 13.58 -13.68 -3.77
CA PHE A 118 15.00 -13.74 -4.06
C PHE A 118 15.82 -14.47 -2.98
N SER A 119 15.16 -14.93 -1.90
CA SER A 119 15.78 -15.59 -0.75
C SER A 119 17.00 -14.83 -0.20
N SER A 120 16.96 -13.49 -0.25
CA SER A 120 18.08 -12.61 0.12
C SER A 120 17.59 -11.38 0.90
N GLN A 121 18.20 -11.15 2.07
CA GLN A 121 17.90 -10.01 2.94
C GLN A 121 18.34 -8.70 2.29
N SER A 122 19.59 -8.64 1.84
CA SER A 122 20.17 -7.49 1.16
C SER A 122 19.46 -7.12 -0.13
N PHE A 123 19.13 -8.11 -0.96
CA PHE A 123 18.46 -7.81 -2.22
C PHE A 123 17.04 -7.26 -1.99
N GLY A 124 16.30 -7.81 -1.04
CA GLY A 124 15.01 -7.23 -0.66
C GLY A 124 15.14 -5.79 -0.16
N PHE A 125 16.19 -5.50 0.61
CA PHE A 125 16.48 -4.14 1.09
C PHE A 125 16.79 -3.17 -0.06
N LEU A 126 17.59 -3.61 -1.04
CA LEU A 126 17.88 -2.83 -2.25
C LEU A 126 16.63 -2.55 -3.08
N VAL A 127 15.73 -3.52 -3.23
CA VAL A 127 14.44 -3.33 -3.92
C VAL A 127 13.60 -2.26 -3.21
N ALA A 128 13.50 -2.34 -1.87
CA ALA A 128 12.77 -1.36 -1.09
C ALA A 128 13.40 0.05 -1.16
N LEU A 129 14.73 0.14 -1.16
CA LEU A 129 15.45 1.40 -1.34
C LEU A 129 15.24 1.99 -2.73
N THR A 130 15.21 1.15 -3.76
CA THR A 130 14.93 1.57 -5.15
C THR A 130 13.50 2.11 -5.29
N LEU A 131 12.54 1.47 -4.61
CA LEU A 131 11.16 1.98 -4.55
C LEU A 131 11.11 3.37 -3.89
N LEU A 132 11.85 3.58 -2.79
CA LEU A 132 11.94 4.88 -2.14
C LEU A 132 12.71 5.92 -2.95
N ALA A 133 13.63 5.52 -3.81
CA ALA A 133 14.31 6.43 -4.72
C ALA A 133 13.38 6.96 -5.84
N ASN A 134 12.20 6.37 -6.01
CA ASN A 134 11.20 6.85 -6.94
C ASN A 134 10.42 8.04 -6.35
N MET A 135 10.68 9.24 -6.89
CA MET A 135 10.02 10.48 -6.43
C MET A 135 8.50 10.44 -6.58
N THR A 136 7.97 9.80 -7.63
CA THR A 136 6.52 9.65 -7.80
C THR A 136 5.93 8.84 -6.65
N PHE A 137 6.54 7.71 -6.30
CA PHE A 137 6.08 6.90 -5.17
C PHE A 137 6.09 7.69 -3.84
N LEU A 138 7.18 8.42 -3.56
CA LEU A 138 7.30 9.24 -2.35
C LEU A 138 6.28 10.38 -2.30
N THR A 139 6.11 11.13 -3.38
CA THR A 139 5.21 12.30 -3.40
C THR A 139 3.76 11.87 -3.21
N TYR A 140 3.29 10.84 -3.91
CA TYR A 140 1.93 10.33 -3.77
C TYR A 140 1.62 9.70 -2.39
N ALA A 141 2.60 9.58 -1.50
CA ALA A 141 2.37 9.23 -0.11
C ALA A 141 1.49 10.24 0.64
N THR A 142 1.47 11.49 0.20
CA THR A 142 0.79 12.58 0.90
C THR A 142 -0.29 13.27 0.08
N GLY A 143 -0.42 12.94 -1.21
CA GLY A 143 -1.25 13.66 -2.19
C GLY A 143 -2.76 13.76 -1.90
N GLY A 144 -3.26 13.15 -0.82
CA GLY A 144 -4.66 13.24 -0.40
C GLY A 144 -5.60 12.24 -1.07
N LEU A 145 -5.10 11.52 -2.07
CA LEU A 145 -5.84 10.50 -2.81
C LEU A 145 -5.57 9.10 -2.27
N GLU A 146 -6.38 8.16 -2.74
CA GLU A 146 -6.36 6.75 -2.38
C GLU A 146 -5.14 5.97 -2.91
N THR A 147 -4.22 6.61 -3.63
CA THR A 147 -3.11 5.98 -4.37
C THR A 147 -2.29 5.01 -3.53
N MET A 148 -1.91 5.37 -2.30
CA MET A 148 -1.14 4.46 -1.43
C MET A 148 -1.98 3.30 -0.89
N GLN A 149 -3.26 3.52 -0.59
CA GLN A 149 -4.18 2.45 -0.21
C GLN A 149 -4.31 1.45 -1.35
N GLN A 150 -4.51 1.96 -2.56
CA GLN A 150 -4.60 1.17 -3.77
C GLN A 150 -3.32 0.35 -4.01
N THR A 151 -2.17 1.00 -3.91
CA THR A 151 -0.86 0.35 -4.12
C THR A 151 -0.63 -0.75 -3.10
N LEU A 152 -0.91 -0.49 -1.82
CA LEU A 152 -0.79 -1.47 -0.75
C LEU A 152 -1.64 -2.71 -1.01
N LEU A 153 -2.92 -2.51 -1.39
CA LEU A 153 -3.85 -3.61 -1.62
C LEU A 153 -3.41 -4.47 -2.80
N VAL A 154 -3.02 -3.87 -3.93
CA VAL A 154 -2.55 -4.59 -5.12
C VAL A 154 -1.27 -5.38 -4.84
N VAL A 155 -0.28 -4.76 -4.18
CA VAL A 155 0.98 -5.45 -3.82
C VAL A 155 0.70 -6.57 -2.81
N SER A 156 -0.27 -6.40 -1.91
CA SER A 156 -0.67 -7.44 -0.96
C SER A 156 -1.33 -8.63 -1.65
N VAL A 157 -2.14 -8.41 -2.69
CA VAL A 157 -2.67 -9.51 -3.53
C VAL A 157 -1.53 -10.33 -4.13
N ALA A 158 -0.55 -9.66 -4.76
CA ALA A 158 0.61 -10.35 -5.32
C ALA A 158 1.40 -11.10 -4.23
N ALA A 159 1.64 -10.48 -3.07
CA ALA A 159 2.38 -11.10 -1.98
C ALA A 159 1.69 -12.32 -1.37
N LEU A 160 0.36 -12.35 -1.40
CA LEU A 160 -0.43 -13.46 -0.89
C LEU A 160 -0.53 -14.60 -1.91
N LEU A 161 -0.69 -14.30 -3.19
CA LEU A 161 -0.86 -15.31 -4.26
C LEU A 161 0.45 -15.94 -4.76
N LEU A 162 1.57 -15.20 -4.73
CA LEU A 162 2.83 -15.72 -5.23
C LEU A 162 3.30 -16.95 -4.41
N PRO A 163 3.45 -18.12 -5.06
CA PRO A 163 3.93 -19.31 -4.38
C PRO A 163 5.40 -19.12 -4.03
N VAL A 164 5.73 -19.41 -2.78
CA VAL A 164 7.10 -19.55 -2.31
C VAL A 164 7.26 -21.01 -1.95
N THR A 165 8.36 -21.61 -2.36
CA THR A 165 8.70 -23.02 -2.17
C THR A 165 8.82 -23.32 -0.66
N GLU A 166 7.68 -23.40 0.02
CA GLU A 166 7.60 -23.86 1.39
C GLU A 166 7.43 -25.37 1.34
N SER A 167 8.48 -26.10 1.73
CA SER A 167 8.42 -27.52 2.07
C SER A 167 7.52 -27.70 3.30
N ALA A 168 6.21 -27.55 3.12
CA ALA A 168 5.23 -27.73 4.16
C ALA A 168 4.52 -29.08 4.00
N THR A 169 4.27 -29.76 5.12
CA THR A 169 3.48 -30.98 5.19
C THR A 169 2.08 -30.75 4.58
N VAL A 170 1.63 -31.68 3.74
CA VAL A 170 0.51 -31.54 2.78
C VAL A 170 -0.78 -30.92 3.39
N GLY A 171 -1.10 -31.22 4.66
CA GLY A 171 -2.30 -30.71 5.33
C GLY A 171 -2.18 -29.29 5.92
N VAL A 172 -1.01 -28.90 6.43
CA VAL A 172 -0.77 -27.53 6.96
C VAL A 172 -0.59 -26.55 5.80
N ALA A 173 0.08 -27.01 4.73
CA ALA A 173 0.22 -26.29 3.48
C ALA A 173 -1.14 -25.91 2.88
N ALA A 174 -2.09 -26.86 2.83
CA ALA A 174 -3.41 -26.63 2.25
C ALA A 174 -4.23 -25.54 2.98
N ARG A 175 -4.24 -25.55 4.32
CA ARG A 175 -4.92 -24.50 5.12
C ARG A 175 -4.26 -23.14 4.97
N GLY A 176 -2.92 -23.09 4.93
CA GLY A 176 -2.17 -21.86 4.68
C GLY A 176 -2.46 -21.27 3.30
N VAL A 177 -2.54 -22.11 2.26
CA VAL A 177 -2.89 -21.69 0.90
C VAL A 177 -4.32 -21.15 0.82
N ALA A 178 -5.30 -21.83 1.44
CA ALA A 178 -6.68 -21.37 1.45
C ALA A 178 -6.82 -20.00 2.16
N ALA A 179 -6.20 -19.83 3.33
CA ALA A 179 -6.23 -18.56 4.06
C ALA A 179 -5.58 -17.42 3.25
N ARG A 180 -4.47 -17.68 2.57
CA ARG A 180 -3.81 -16.70 1.68
C ARG A 180 -4.69 -16.32 0.49
N ARG A 181 -5.38 -17.27 -0.13
CA ARG A 181 -6.33 -17.02 -1.22
C ARG A 181 -7.53 -16.20 -0.78
N VAL A 182 -8.10 -16.50 0.40
CA VAL A 182 -9.17 -15.68 1.00
C VAL A 182 -8.68 -14.27 1.29
N GLY A 183 -7.51 -14.13 1.90
CA GLY A 183 -6.88 -12.83 2.13
C GLY A 183 -6.67 -12.04 0.83
N ALA A 184 -6.20 -12.69 -0.23
CA ALA A 184 -6.04 -12.08 -1.53
C ALA A 184 -7.38 -11.62 -2.12
N GLY A 185 -8.44 -12.43 -2.00
CA GLY A 185 -9.79 -12.07 -2.40
C GLY A 185 -10.34 -10.85 -1.64
N LEU A 186 -10.10 -10.77 -0.33
CA LEU A 186 -10.47 -9.61 0.48
C LEU A 186 -9.71 -8.35 0.06
N CYS A 187 -8.38 -8.43 -0.09
CA CYS A 187 -7.57 -7.31 -0.58
C CYS A 187 -8.02 -6.86 -1.98
N ALA A 188 -8.35 -7.82 -2.84
CA ALA A 188 -8.86 -7.57 -4.18
C ALA A 188 -10.20 -6.81 -4.16
N GLY A 189 -11.16 -7.27 -3.35
CA GLY A 189 -12.45 -6.60 -3.20
C GLY A 189 -12.31 -5.18 -2.66
N LEU A 190 -11.47 -4.99 -1.64
CA LEU A 190 -11.17 -3.66 -1.10
C LEU A 190 -10.49 -2.75 -2.14
N ALA A 191 -9.62 -3.29 -2.99
CA ALA A 191 -8.98 -2.52 -4.05
C ALA A 191 -10.01 -2.08 -5.10
N VAL A 192 -10.96 -2.94 -5.49
CA VAL A 192 -12.05 -2.57 -6.41
C VAL A 192 -12.95 -1.49 -5.81
N LEU A 193 -13.25 -1.55 -4.51
CA LEU A 193 -13.97 -0.49 -3.79
C LEU A 193 -13.16 0.81 -3.65
N THR A 194 -11.83 0.73 -3.75
CA THR A 194 -10.94 1.88 -3.72
C THR A 194 -10.86 2.53 -5.11
N ARG A 195 -10.73 1.73 -6.16
CA ARG A 195 -10.80 2.14 -7.57
C ARG A 195 -11.30 0.97 -8.41
N MET A 196 -12.28 1.19 -9.28
CA MET A 196 -12.82 0.11 -10.13
C MET A 196 -11.79 -0.43 -11.13
N ASP A 197 -10.88 0.43 -11.61
CA ASP A 197 -9.81 0.07 -12.56
C ASP A 197 -8.85 -1.01 -12.02
N SER A 198 -8.82 -1.20 -10.70
CA SER A 198 -8.05 -2.25 -10.02
C SER A 198 -8.36 -3.64 -10.54
N VAL A 199 -9.56 -3.85 -11.07
CA VAL A 199 -9.99 -5.13 -11.63
C VAL A 199 -9.01 -5.60 -12.71
N VAL A 200 -8.45 -4.69 -13.51
CA VAL A 200 -7.50 -5.04 -14.59
C VAL A 200 -6.23 -5.65 -13.99
N LEU A 201 -5.62 -4.97 -13.01
CA LEU A 201 -4.38 -5.41 -12.38
C LEU A 201 -4.58 -6.72 -11.61
N ILE A 202 -5.68 -6.83 -10.86
CA ILE A 202 -5.95 -7.94 -9.96
C ILE A 202 -6.35 -9.20 -10.72
N THR A 203 -7.13 -9.07 -11.79
CA THR A 203 -7.59 -10.22 -12.58
C THR A 203 -6.41 -10.99 -13.17
N VAL A 204 -5.35 -10.30 -13.59
CA VAL A 204 -4.11 -10.96 -14.06
C VAL A 204 -3.51 -11.85 -12.98
N TRP A 205 -3.40 -11.36 -11.75
CA TRP A 205 -2.86 -12.13 -10.62
C TRP A 205 -3.77 -13.30 -10.23
N ILE A 206 -5.09 -13.09 -10.25
CA ILE A 206 -6.07 -14.13 -9.92
C ILE A 206 -6.02 -15.24 -10.96
N LEU A 207 -6.13 -14.93 -12.25
CA LEU A 207 -6.14 -15.93 -13.31
C LEU A 207 -4.84 -16.75 -13.39
N ALA A 208 -3.71 -16.16 -13.00
CA ALA A 208 -2.42 -16.84 -13.02
C ALA A 208 -2.19 -17.80 -11.83
N TYR A 209 -2.87 -17.61 -10.70
CA TYR A 209 -2.52 -18.28 -9.43
C TYR A 209 -3.68 -18.90 -8.63
N LEU A 210 -4.93 -18.73 -9.06
CA LEU A 210 -6.10 -19.43 -8.50
C LEU A 210 -6.37 -20.73 -9.26
#